data_AF-A0A3D6ALR4-F1
#
_entry.id   AF-A0A3D6ALR4-F1
#
_cell.length_a   1.000
_cell.length_b   1.000
_cell.length_c   1.000
_cell.angle_alpha   90.00
_cell.angle_beta   90.00
_cell.angle_gamma   90.00
#
_symmetry.space_group_name_H-M   'P 1'
#
loop_
_entity.id
_entity.type
_entity.pdbx_description
1 polymer ?
#
loop_
_entity_poly.entity_id
_entity_poly.type
_entity_poly.pdbx_seq_one_letter_code
_entity_poly.pdbx_strand_id
1 'polypeptide(L)'
;MQNAFKAYQLEHCRRFLLIINLLGQAAYFSYGLADLILIPDVATVSIGMRTAILLLTLPPVLIIIRRTNNVQLLDLILPTLIVFAAFAWLELLQHSASTNVSRYQYASLIFIVLANLCIQVRFLPSVLTSSLISLVILRGVFHSSHGDMEEMLVFLLVYLPVLFFSLFIAWSTTLDKRRAFLRSMLNDITHEALSEANAKLQKLADTDMLTGASNRRVFKSMDTAR
;
A
#
# COMPACT_ATOMS: atom_id res chain seq x y z
N MET A 1 8.83 5.11 -21.37
CA MET A 1 8.14 5.75 -20.23
C MET A 1 7.61 4.76 -19.18
N GLN A 2 6.79 3.75 -19.53
CA GLN A 2 6.26 2.79 -18.54
C GLN A 2 7.35 1.99 -17.79
N ASN A 3 8.47 1.65 -18.43
CA ASN A 3 9.55 0.89 -17.78
C ASN A 3 10.39 1.76 -16.82
N ALA A 4 10.59 3.05 -17.13
CA ALA A 4 11.27 3.99 -16.24
C ALA A 4 10.41 4.29 -14.99
N PHE A 5 9.09 4.41 -15.16
CA PHE A 5 8.15 4.52 -14.04
C PHE A 5 8.23 3.32 -13.10
N LYS A 6 8.22 2.11 -13.66
CA LYS A 6 8.31 0.86 -12.89
C LYS A 6 9.62 0.76 -12.11
N ALA A 7 10.75 1.18 -12.68
CA ALA A 7 12.05 1.17 -12.01
C ALA A 7 12.10 2.15 -10.83
N TYR A 8 11.68 3.40 -11.03
CA TYR A 8 11.58 4.41 -9.96
C TYR A 8 10.66 3.95 -8.82
N GLN A 9 9.51 3.37 -9.18
CA GLN A 9 8.53 2.87 -8.22
C GLN A 9 9.04 1.64 -7.47
N LEU A 10 9.81 0.75 -8.11
CA LEU A 10 10.37 -0.42 -7.47
C LEU A 10 11.36 -0.03 -6.36
N GLU A 11 12.25 0.92 -6.63
CA GLU A 11 13.28 1.32 -5.66
C GLU A 11 12.69 2.08 -4.46
N HIS A 12 11.72 2.97 -4.71
CA HIS A 12 11.10 3.77 -3.65
C HIS A 12 9.97 3.03 -2.91
N CYS A 13 9.20 2.16 -3.56
CA CYS A 13 8.06 1.48 -2.92
C CYS A 13 8.40 0.11 -2.32
N ARG A 14 9.52 -0.54 -2.64
CA ARG A 14 9.82 -1.88 -2.12
C ARG A 14 10.02 -1.91 -0.61
N ARG A 15 10.69 -0.91 -0.03
CA ARG A 15 10.81 -0.78 1.45
C ARG A 15 9.45 -0.56 2.09
N PHE A 16 8.64 0.31 1.51
CA PHE A 16 7.28 0.55 1.96
C PHE A 16 6.43 -0.73 1.92
N LEU A 17 6.46 -1.47 0.80
CA LEU A 17 5.71 -2.72 0.60
C LEU A 17 6.15 -3.81 1.59
N LEU A 18 7.44 -3.88 1.91
CA LEU A 18 7.94 -4.81 2.94
C LEU A 18 7.41 -4.41 4.32
N ILE A 19 7.55 -3.14 4.71
CA ILE A 19 7.11 -2.65 6.02
C ILE A 19 5.61 -2.86 6.19
N ILE A 20 4.79 -2.52 5.19
CA ILE A 20 3.34 -2.67 5.29
C ILE A 20 2.90 -4.14 5.33
N ASN A 21 3.62 -5.05 4.64
CA ASN A 21 3.36 -6.50 4.76
C ASN A 21 3.68 -7.02 6.15
N LEU A 22 4.83 -6.65 6.72
CA LEU A 22 5.19 -7.03 8.09
C LEU A 22 4.19 -6.46 9.09
N LEU A 23 3.81 -5.19 8.93
CA LEU A 23 2.82 -4.53 9.78
C LEU A 23 1.47 -5.24 9.69
N GLY A 24 1.02 -5.61 8.48
CA GLY A 24 -0.25 -6.31 8.28
C GLY A 24 -0.27 -7.69 8.91
N GLN A 25 0.82 -8.45 8.80
CA GLN A 25 0.93 -9.76 9.46
C GLN A 25 1.04 -9.65 10.98
N ALA A 26 1.79 -8.67 11.48
CA ALA A 26 1.88 -8.39 12.92
C ALA A 26 0.53 -7.95 13.50
N ALA A 27 -0.21 -7.09 12.79
CA ALA A 27 -1.56 -6.68 13.15
C ALA A 27 -2.52 -7.87 13.14
N TYR A 28 -2.47 -8.72 12.11
CA TYR A 28 -3.28 -9.95 12.09
C TYR A 28 -2.93 -10.86 13.28
N PHE A 29 -1.66 -11.01 13.62
CA PHE A 29 -1.27 -11.84 14.76
C PHE A 29 -1.70 -11.24 16.11
N SER A 30 -1.63 -9.91 16.28
CA SER A 30 -2.00 -9.25 17.54
C SER A 30 -3.48 -9.41 17.88
N TYR A 31 -4.37 -9.57 16.90
CA TYR A 31 -5.77 -9.92 17.13
C TYR A 31 -5.96 -11.28 17.82
N GLY A 32 -4.96 -12.18 17.79
CA GLY A 32 -4.97 -13.38 18.62
C GLY A 32 -5.05 -13.07 20.12
N LEU A 33 -4.52 -11.93 20.56
CA LEU A 33 -4.67 -11.46 21.95
C LEU A 33 -6.09 -11.01 22.25
N ALA A 34 -6.77 -10.38 21.29
CA ALA A 34 -8.18 -10.01 21.44
C ALA A 34 -9.09 -11.25 21.46
N ASP A 35 -8.77 -12.26 20.65
CA ASP A 35 -9.49 -13.54 20.63
C ASP A 35 -9.43 -14.24 22.01
N LEU A 36 -8.28 -14.21 22.71
CA LEU A 36 -8.16 -14.75 24.08
C LEU A 36 -9.13 -14.13 25.09
N ILE A 37 -9.48 -12.85 24.90
CA ILE A 37 -10.33 -12.10 25.83
C ILE A 37 -11.80 -12.23 25.43
N LEU A 38 -12.11 -12.07 24.14
CA LEU A 38 -13.48 -11.97 23.66
C LEU A 38 -14.12 -13.33 23.37
N ILE A 39 -13.31 -14.28 22.89
CA ILE A 39 -13.73 -15.60 22.41
C ILE A 39 -12.76 -16.68 22.94
N PRO A 40 -12.72 -16.89 24.27
CA PRO A 40 -11.77 -17.80 24.91
C PRO A 40 -11.99 -19.27 24.52
N ASP A 41 -13.20 -19.64 24.08
CA ASP A 41 -13.59 -21.00 23.69
C ASP A 41 -12.86 -21.52 22.45
N VAL A 42 -12.56 -20.65 21.48
CA VAL A 42 -11.77 -21.02 20.28
C VAL A 42 -10.40 -20.36 20.24
N ALA A 43 -9.94 -19.72 21.32
CA ALA A 43 -8.70 -18.95 21.31
C ALA A 43 -7.44 -19.79 21.02
N THR A 44 -7.37 -21.04 21.52
CA THR A 44 -6.26 -21.95 21.23
C THR A 44 -6.20 -22.33 19.75
N VAL A 45 -7.36 -22.61 19.15
CA VAL A 45 -7.52 -22.88 17.72
C VAL A 45 -7.14 -21.63 16.91
N SER A 46 -7.57 -20.44 17.35
CA SER A 46 -7.22 -19.16 16.72
C SER A 46 -5.71 -18.95 16.66
N ILE A 47 -5.02 -19.09 17.80
CA ILE A 47 -3.57 -18.87 17.88
C ILE A 47 -2.83 -19.89 17.01
N GLY A 48 -3.23 -21.17 17.07
CA GLY A 48 -2.64 -22.21 16.22
C GLY A 48 -2.80 -21.91 14.73
N MET A 49 -4.00 -21.53 14.32
CA MET A 49 -4.33 -21.17 12.94
C MET A 49 -3.58 -19.93 12.46
N ARG A 50 -3.53 -18.86 13.25
CA ARG A 50 -2.78 -17.63 12.92
C ARG A 50 -1.28 -17.91 12.84
N THR A 51 -0.74 -18.71 13.74
CA THR A 51 0.68 -19.13 13.72
C THR A 51 0.98 -19.92 12.45
N ALA A 52 0.12 -20.87 12.07
CA ALA A 52 0.26 -21.64 10.83
C ALA A 52 0.20 -20.74 9.58
N ILE A 53 -0.77 -19.82 9.51
CA ILE A 53 -0.89 -18.85 8.41
C ILE A 53 0.36 -17.96 8.34
N LEU A 54 0.85 -17.46 9.46
CA LEU A 54 2.04 -16.61 9.50
C LEU A 54 3.29 -17.37 9.03
N LEU A 55 3.50 -18.59 9.52
CA LEU A 55 4.62 -19.44 9.09
C LEU A 55 4.55 -19.80 7.60
N LEU A 56 3.35 -20.00 7.06
CA LEU A 56 3.16 -20.36 5.66
C LEU A 56 3.28 -19.14 4.72
N THR A 57 2.87 -17.96 5.16
CA THR A 57 2.78 -16.76 4.30
C THR A 57 4.00 -15.86 4.38
N LEU A 58 4.62 -15.71 5.56
CA LEU A 58 5.76 -14.80 5.77
C LEU A 58 6.97 -15.15 4.87
N PRO A 59 7.47 -16.41 4.82
CA PRO A 59 8.64 -16.72 4.00
C PRO A 59 8.42 -16.51 2.49
N PRO A 60 7.32 -17.00 1.88
CA PRO A 60 7.04 -16.74 0.47
C PRO A 60 6.91 -15.25 0.15
N VAL A 61 6.22 -14.47 0.99
CA VAL A 61 6.09 -13.02 0.79
C VAL A 61 7.45 -12.33 0.75
N LEU A 62 8.33 -12.66 1.70
CA LEU A 62 9.70 -12.11 1.74
C LEU A 62 10.52 -12.52 0.51
N ILE A 63 10.40 -13.77 0.05
CA ILE A 63 11.08 -14.27 -1.14
C ILE A 63 10.57 -13.55 -2.40
N ILE A 64 9.25 -13.42 -2.55
CA ILE A 64 8.61 -12.79 -3.70
C ILE A 64 8.99 -11.30 -3.76
N ILE A 65 8.92 -10.58 -2.64
CA ILE A 65 9.36 -9.17 -2.55
C ILE A 65 10.84 -9.03 -2.92
N ARG A 66 11.68 -10.01 -2.55
CA ARG A 66 13.11 -9.97 -2.88
C ARG A 66 13.42 -10.23 -4.35
N ARG A 67 12.73 -11.21 -4.95
CA ARG A 67 13.01 -11.72 -6.32
C ARG A 67 12.22 -11.04 -7.42
N THR A 68 11.08 -10.43 -7.12
CA THR A 68 10.16 -9.90 -8.14
C THR A 68 10.35 -8.41 -8.35
N ASN A 69 10.51 -8.01 -9.61
CA ASN A 69 10.58 -6.60 -10.01
C ASN A 69 9.22 -6.04 -10.49
N ASN A 70 8.16 -6.84 -10.38
CA ASN A 70 6.82 -6.43 -10.77
C ASN A 70 6.06 -5.81 -9.57
N VAL A 71 6.12 -4.48 -9.47
CA VAL A 71 5.43 -3.70 -8.42
C VAL A 71 3.92 -3.98 -8.38
N GLN A 72 3.28 -4.23 -9.53
CA GLN A 72 1.84 -4.52 -9.57
C GLN A 72 1.48 -5.83 -8.87
N LEU A 73 2.36 -6.83 -8.99
CA LEU A 73 2.18 -8.10 -8.31
C LEU A 73 2.41 -7.92 -6.80
N LEU A 74 3.47 -7.19 -6.42
CA LEU A 74 3.78 -6.94 -5.00
C LEU A 74 2.67 -6.16 -4.28
N ASP A 75 2.03 -5.21 -4.97
CA ASP A 75 0.90 -4.42 -4.46
C ASP A 75 -0.34 -5.28 -4.19
N LEU A 76 -0.49 -6.42 -4.88
CA LEU A 76 -1.65 -7.31 -4.77
C LEU A 76 -1.49 -8.41 -3.71
N ILE A 77 -0.25 -8.77 -3.34
CA ILE A 77 0.04 -9.84 -2.37
C ILE A 77 -0.70 -9.59 -1.05
N LEU A 78 -0.51 -8.42 -0.45
CA LEU A 78 -1.05 -8.14 0.88
C LEU A 78 -2.59 -8.07 0.90
N PRO A 79 -3.27 -7.35 -0.03
CA PRO A 79 -4.72 -7.41 -0.15
C PRO A 79 -5.27 -8.83 -0.32
N THR A 80 -4.60 -9.69 -1.10
CA THR A 80 -5.04 -11.09 -1.26
C THR A 80 -4.91 -11.87 0.05
N LEU A 81 -3.81 -11.69 0.79
CA LEU A 81 -3.65 -12.28 2.12
C LEU A 81 -4.72 -11.80 3.09
N ILE A 82 -5.12 -10.52 2.99
CA ILE A 82 -6.18 -9.97 3.84
C ILE A 82 -7.54 -10.60 3.53
N VAL A 83 -7.86 -10.86 2.26
CA VAL A 83 -9.09 -11.60 1.88
C VAL A 83 -9.09 -12.99 2.53
N PHE A 84 -7.99 -13.73 2.42
CA PHE A 84 -7.86 -15.05 3.05
C PHE A 84 -7.95 -14.95 4.57
N ALA A 85 -7.26 -13.99 5.18
CA ALA A 85 -7.29 -13.75 6.62
C ALA A 85 -8.70 -13.42 7.14
N ALA A 86 -9.45 -12.60 6.40
CA ALA A 86 -10.84 -12.25 6.73
C ALA A 86 -11.74 -13.48 6.66
N PHE A 87 -11.65 -14.28 5.60
CA PHE A 87 -12.39 -15.53 5.46
C PHE A 87 -12.07 -16.49 6.59
N ALA A 88 -10.79 -16.71 6.83
CA ALA A 88 -10.26 -17.62 7.84
C ALA A 88 -10.73 -17.23 9.26
N TRP A 89 -10.73 -15.94 9.59
CA TRP A 89 -11.19 -15.44 10.89
C TRP A 89 -12.73 -15.47 11.04
N LEU A 90 -13.48 -15.19 9.97
CA LEU A 90 -14.94 -15.25 10.02
C LEU A 90 -15.47 -16.69 10.09
N GLU A 91 -14.79 -17.66 9.47
CA GLU A 91 -15.09 -19.09 9.65
C GLU A 91 -14.81 -19.54 11.09
N LEU A 92 -13.73 -19.04 11.70
CA LEU A 92 -13.43 -19.30 13.11
C LEU A 92 -14.51 -18.74 14.05
N LEU A 93 -15.01 -17.53 13.78
CA LEU A 93 -16.10 -16.90 14.54
C LEU A 93 -17.38 -17.74 14.54
N GLN A 94 -17.69 -18.40 13.41
CA GLN A 94 -18.88 -19.27 13.31
C GLN A 94 -18.78 -20.53 14.20
N HIS A 95 -17.58 -20.96 14.55
CA HIS A 95 -17.36 -22.11 15.44
C HIS A 95 -17.42 -21.74 16.92
N SER A 96 -17.43 -20.45 17.25
CA SER A 96 -17.49 -19.99 18.64
C SER A 96 -18.93 -20.01 19.16
N ALA A 97 -19.11 -20.50 20.39
CA ALA A 97 -20.39 -20.49 21.10
C ALA A 97 -20.56 -19.22 21.97
N SER A 98 -19.59 -18.30 21.95
CA SER A 98 -19.62 -17.11 22.80
C SER A 98 -20.68 -16.08 22.38
N THR A 99 -21.36 -15.46 23.35
CA THR A 99 -22.35 -14.40 23.10
C THR A 99 -21.71 -13.10 22.58
N ASN A 100 -20.39 -12.98 22.65
CA ASN A 100 -19.66 -11.78 22.22
C ASN A 100 -19.42 -11.73 20.70
N VAL A 101 -19.70 -12.80 19.94
CA VAL A 101 -19.49 -12.88 18.48
C VAL A 101 -20.13 -11.71 17.74
N SER A 102 -21.40 -11.38 18.04
CA SER A 102 -22.13 -10.26 17.39
C SER A 102 -21.50 -8.89 17.68
N ARG A 103 -20.85 -8.71 18.83
CA ARG A 103 -20.09 -7.46 19.12
C ARG A 103 -18.72 -7.47 18.47
N TYR A 104 -18.06 -8.63 18.43
CA TYR A 104 -16.71 -8.72 17.90
C TYR A 104 -16.65 -8.67 16.38
N GLN A 105 -17.73 -9.00 15.67
CA GLN A 105 -17.80 -8.90 14.21
C GLN A 105 -17.52 -7.48 13.68
N TYR A 106 -17.75 -6.43 14.47
CA TYR A 106 -17.39 -5.05 14.13
C TYR A 106 -15.88 -4.85 13.93
N ALA A 107 -15.05 -5.71 14.54
CA ALA A 107 -13.61 -5.69 14.31
C ALA A 107 -13.23 -6.05 12.85
N SER A 108 -14.13 -6.70 12.09
CA SER A 108 -13.91 -7.02 10.67
C SER A 108 -13.62 -5.79 9.79
N LEU A 109 -14.05 -4.60 10.22
CA LEU A 109 -13.79 -3.33 9.55
C LEU A 109 -12.28 -3.06 9.35
N ILE A 110 -11.42 -3.62 10.19
CA ILE A 110 -9.98 -3.45 10.03
C ILE A 110 -9.46 -4.09 8.73
N PHE A 111 -10.07 -5.18 8.26
CA PHE A 111 -9.63 -5.86 7.04
C PHE A 111 -9.84 -4.97 5.82
N ILE A 112 -10.99 -4.29 5.71
CA ILE A 112 -11.27 -3.42 4.56
C ILE A 112 -10.35 -2.20 4.57
N VAL A 113 -10.16 -1.59 5.75
CA VAL A 113 -9.27 -0.42 5.91
C VAL A 113 -7.84 -0.80 5.54
N LEU A 114 -7.33 -1.91 6.08
CA LEU A 114 -5.97 -2.35 5.82
C LEU A 114 -5.78 -2.72 4.35
N ALA A 115 -6.71 -3.45 3.73
CA ALA A 115 -6.58 -3.86 2.32
C ALA A 115 -6.47 -2.66 1.38
N ASN A 116 -7.28 -1.63 1.59
CA ASN A 116 -7.28 -0.43 0.75
C ASN A 116 -6.11 0.52 1.01
N LEU A 117 -5.59 0.56 2.25
CA LEU A 117 -4.38 1.31 2.56
C LEU A 117 -3.14 0.71 1.88
N CYS A 118 -3.16 -0.61 1.63
CA CYS A 118 -2.04 -1.32 1.04
C CYS A 118 -1.94 -1.15 -0.48
N ILE A 119 -3.05 -0.86 -1.17
CA ILE A 119 -3.08 -0.76 -2.63
C ILE A 119 -2.68 0.65 -3.05
N GLN A 120 -1.65 0.73 -3.88
CA GLN A 120 -1.01 2.00 -4.21
C GLN A 120 -0.81 2.21 -5.71
N VAL A 121 -0.86 1.15 -6.51
CA VAL A 121 -0.49 1.21 -7.93
C VAL A 121 -1.71 1.37 -8.82
N ARG A 122 -2.81 0.66 -8.51
CA ARG A 122 -4.03 0.65 -9.32
C ARG A 122 -5.27 0.65 -8.45
N PHE A 123 -6.24 1.50 -8.82
CA PHE A 123 -7.53 1.56 -8.13
C PHE A 123 -8.43 0.35 -8.42
N LEU A 124 -8.39 -0.21 -9.64
CA LEU A 124 -9.29 -1.31 -10.02
C LEU A 124 -9.14 -2.56 -9.12
N PRO A 125 -7.91 -3.04 -8.80
CA PRO A 125 -7.72 -4.08 -7.80
C PRO A 125 -8.32 -3.75 -6.43
N SER A 126 -8.27 -2.49 -5.97
CA SER A 126 -8.85 -2.07 -4.69
C SER A 126 -10.37 -2.25 -4.65
N VAL A 127 -11.06 -1.96 -5.76
CA VAL A 127 -12.51 -2.23 -5.87
C VAL A 127 -12.78 -3.73 -5.82
N LEU A 128 -12.01 -4.53 -6.55
CA LEU A 128 -12.20 -6.00 -6.59
C LEU A 128 -11.93 -6.64 -5.22
N THR A 129 -10.81 -6.30 -4.58
CA THR A 129 -10.47 -6.84 -3.25
C THR A 129 -11.45 -6.36 -2.20
N SER A 130 -11.88 -5.10 -2.26
CA SER A 130 -12.91 -4.56 -1.37
C SER A 130 -14.24 -5.29 -1.53
N SER A 131 -14.65 -5.56 -2.77
CA SER A 131 -15.87 -6.32 -3.05
C SER A 131 -15.79 -7.74 -2.50
N LEU A 132 -14.66 -8.43 -2.69
CA LEU A 132 -14.44 -9.76 -2.11
C LEU A 132 -14.49 -9.75 -0.58
N ILE A 133 -13.78 -8.82 0.07
CA ILE A 133 -13.80 -8.67 1.53
C ILE A 133 -15.23 -8.36 2.01
N SER A 134 -15.94 -7.47 1.31
CA SER A 134 -17.34 -7.13 1.64
C SER A 134 -18.24 -8.36 1.58
N LEU A 135 -18.11 -9.19 0.54
CA LEU A 135 -18.90 -10.41 0.41
C LEU A 135 -18.63 -11.39 1.55
N VAL A 136 -17.36 -11.57 1.92
CA VAL A 136 -16.97 -12.46 3.02
C VAL A 136 -17.51 -11.92 4.35
N ILE A 137 -17.37 -10.62 4.62
CA ILE A 137 -17.87 -9.98 5.85
C ILE A 137 -19.39 -10.07 5.94
N LEU A 138 -20.12 -9.66 4.89
CA LEU A 138 -21.58 -9.68 4.88
C LEU A 138 -22.12 -11.10 5.06
N ARG A 139 -21.49 -12.10 4.43
CA ARG A 139 -21.83 -13.51 4.64
C ARG A 139 -21.62 -13.93 6.10
N GLY A 140 -20.49 -13.57 6.70
CA GLY A 140 -20.18 -13.91 8.09
C GLY A 140 -21.14 -13.25 9.10
N VAL A 141 -21.49 -11.99 8.88
CA VAL A 141 -22.45 -11.24 9.70
C VAL A 141 -23.86 -11.82 9.56
N PHE A 142 -24.30 -12.12 8.34
CA PHE A 142 -25.60 -12.75 8.09
C PHE A 142 -25.76 -14.08 8.82
N HIS A 143 -24.71 -14.91 8.85
CA HIS A 143 -24.74 -16.17 9.58
C HIS A 143 -24.74 -15.96 11.10
N SER A 144 -23.93 -15.03 11.61
CA SER A 144 -23.80 -14.75 13.04
C SER A 144 -25.06 -14.16 13.65
N SER A 145 -25.77 -13.33 12.89
CA SER A 145 -26.98 -12.63 13.33
C SER A 145 -28.24 -13.50 13.34
N HIS A 146 -28.16 -14.78 12.94
CA HIS A 146 -29.30 -15.70 12.88
C HIS A 146 -30.51 -15.15 12.10
N GLY A 147 -30.28 -14.20 11.18
CA GLY A 147 -31.32 -13.54 10.39
C GLY A 147 -31.98 -12.32 11.05
N ASP A 148 -31.45 -11.78 12.15
CA ASP A 148 -31.91 -10.51 12.69
C ASP A 148 -31.55 -9.34 11.76
N MET A 149 -32.58 -8.73 11.17
CA MET A 149 -32.42 -7.64 10.24
C MET A 149 -31.92 -6.37 10.92
N GLU A 150 -32.23 -6.16 12.21
CA GLU A 150 -31.83 -4.95 12.93
C GLU A 150 -30.32 -4.91 13.14
N GLU A 151 -29.72 -6.01 13.62
CA GLU A 151 -28.27 -6.12 13.76
C GLU A 151 -27.54 -5.95 12.42
N MET A 152 -28.08 -6.53 11.34
CA MET A 152 -27.52 -6.39 10.00
C MET A 152 -27.56 -4.94 9.51
N LEU A 153 -28.66 -4.21 9.76
CA LEU A 153 -28.79 -2.80 9.39
C LEU A 153 -27.83 -1.92 10.20
N VAL A 154 -27.69 -2.15 11.51
CA VAL A 154 -26.74 -1.42 12.36
C VAL A 154 -25.31 -1.66 11.87
N PHE A 155 -24.95 -2.90 11.55
CA PHE A 155 -23.65 -3.22 10.99
C PHE A 155 -23.42 -2.50 9.66
N LEU A 156 -24.40 -2.54 8.75
CA LEU A 156 -24.30 -1.91 7.43
C LEU A 156 -24.16 -0.37 7.52
N LEU A 157 -24.87 0.24 8.47
CA LEU A 157 -24.82 1.68 8.74
C LEU A 157 -23.41 2.14 9.13
N VAL A 158 -22.64 1.30 9.84
CA VAL A 158 -21.24 1.56 10.19
C VAL A 158 -20.30 1.14 9.05
N TYR A 159 -20.58 0.01 8.40
CA TYR A 159 -19.72 -0.57 7.38
C TYR A 159 -19.62 0.27 6.11
N LEU A 160 -20.76 0.77 5.59
CA LEU A 160 -20.78 1.50 4.32
C LEU A 160 -19.94 2.78 4.36
N PRO A 161 -20.06 3.68 5.37
CA PRO A 161 -19.18 4.84 5.48
C PRO A 161 -17.69 4.45 5.53
N VAL A 162 -17.33 3.43 6.31
CA VAL A 162 -15.95 2.96 6.41
C VAL A 162 -15.44 2.45 5.07
N LEU A 163 -16.25 1.67 4.34
CA LEU A 163 -15.93 1.21 2.99
C LEU A 163 -15.71 2.39 2.03
N PHE A 164 -16.61 3.37 2.01
CA PHE A 164 -16.50 4.54 1.14
C PHE A 164 -15.28 5.38 1.46
N PHE A 165 -15.01 5.70 2.73
CA PHE A 165 -13.82 6.45 3.12
C PHE A 165 -12.54 5.67 2.80
N SER A 166 -12.54 4.37 3.03
CA SER A 166 -11.41 3.50 2.73
C SER A 166 -11.09 3.47 1.23
N LEU A 167 -12.12 3.33 0.37
CA LEU A 167 -11.98 3.42 -1.08
C LEU A 167 -11.54 4.81 -1.54
N PHE A 168 -12.07 5.88 -0.92
CA PHE A 168 -11.66 7.25 -1.20
C PHE A 168 -10.18 7.48 -0.91
N ILE A 169 -9.68 6.95 0.22
CA ILE A 169 -8.26 7.00 0.59
C ILE A 169 -7.39 6.23 -0.43
N ALA A 170 -7.83 5.04 -0.84
CA ALA A 170 -7.13 4.27 -1.87
C ALA A 170 -7.08 5.00 -3.21
N TRP A 171 -8.20 5.64 -3.60
CA TRP A 171 -8.29 6.46 -4.81
C TRP A 171 -7.34 7.66 -4.75
N SER A 172 -7.40 8.46 -3.68
CA SER A 172 -6.57 9.66 -3.52
C SER A 172 -5.08 9.31 -3.50
N THR A 173 -4.69 8.27 -2.76
CA THR A 173 -3.31 7.77 -2.72
C THR A 173 -2.82 7.34 -4.09
N THR A 174 -3.65 6.62 -4.85
CA THR A 174 -3.31 6.19 -6.22
C THR A 174 -3.16 7.39 -7.15
N LEU A 175 -4.03 8.38 -7.04
CA LEU A 175 -3.98 9.62 -7.83
C LEU A 175 -2.73 10.43 -7.53
N ASP A 176 -2.38 10.60 -6.25
CA ASP A 176 -1.23 11.37 -5.80
C ASP A 176 0.09 10.74 -6.26
N LYS A 177 0.20 9.41 -6.25
CA LYS A 177 1.37 8.70 -6.81
C LYS A 177 1.51 8.92 -8.32
N ARG A 178 0.41 8.92 -9.06
CA ARG A 178 0.44 9.22 -10.51
C ARG A 178 0.87 10.65 -10.76
N ARG A 179 0.38 11.61 -9.97
CA ARG A 179 0.79 13.03 -10.06
C ARG A 179 2.27 13.23 -9.69
N ALA A 180 2.74 12.57 -8.64
CA ALA A 180 4.14 12.63 -8.23
C ALA A 180 5.07 12.12 -9.32
N PHE A 181 4.69 11.05 -10.02
CA PHE A 181 5.45 10.55 -11.16
C PHE A 181 5.53 11.55 -12.32
N LEU A 182 4.39 12.15 -12.70
CA LEU A 182 4.37 13.18 -13.74
C LEU A 182 5.25 14.38 -13.38
N ARG A 183 5.22 14.80 -12.11
CA ARG A 183 6.09 15.87 -11.60
C ARG A 183 7.57 15.50 -11.66
N SER A 184 7.93 14.27 -11.33
CA SER A 184 9.32 13.80 -11.46
C SER A 184 9.81 13.88 -12.90
N MET A 185 9.01 13.39 -13.86
CA MET A 185 9.38 13.48 -15.28
C MET A 185 9.50 14.92 -15.78
N LEU A 186 8.60 15.81 -15.34
CA LEU A 186 8.67 17.22 -15.69
C LEU A 186 9.96 17.84 -15.14
N ASN A 187 10.31 17.54 -13.89
CA ASN A 187 11.52 18.04 -13.26
C ASN A 187 12.77 17.59 -14.02
N ASP A 188 12.86 16.32 -14.44
CA ASP A 188 13.99 15.80 -15.21
C ASP A 188 14.18 16.57 -16.53
N ILE A 189 13.09 16.77 -17.28
CA ILE A 189 13.10 17.53 -18.55
C ILE A 189 13.54 18.98 -18.30
N THR A 190 13.01 19.63 -17.25
CA THR A 190 13.40 21.01 -16.93
C THR A 190 14.85 21.12 -16.51
N HIS A 191 15.38 20.11 -15.81
CA HIS A 191 16.79 20.06 -15.41
C HIS A 191 17.71 19.93 -16.62
N GLU A 192 17.37 19.05 -17.57
CA GLU A 192 18.13 18.90 -18.81
C GLU A 192 18.13 20.20 -19.62
N ALA A 193 16.97 20.83 -19.82
CA ALA A 193 16.86 22.10 -20.55
C ALA A 193 17.66 23.23 -19.88
N LEU A 194 17.62 23.31 -18.54
CA LEU A 194 18.40 24.29 -17.78
C LEU A 194 19.91 24.03 -17.89
N SER A 195 20.32 22.76 -17.85
CA SER A 195 21.73 22.38 -18.00
C SER A 195 22.28 22.74 -19.39
N GLU A 196 21.47 22.55 -20.44
CA GLU A 196 21.85 22.89 -21.80
C GLU A 196 21.93 24.41 -22.00
N ALA A 197 20.96 25.17 -21.45
CA ALA A 197 20.97 26.62 -21.47
C ALA A 197 22.19 27.19 -20.72
N ASN A 198 22.51 26.66 -19.54
CA ASN A 198 23.70 27.05 -18.78
C ASN A 198 24.99 26.74 -19.55
N ALA A 199 25.10 25.57 -20.19
CA ALA A 199 26.27 25.23 -21.01
C ALA A 199 26.43 26.17 -22.22
N LYS A 200 25.33 26.60 -22.85
CA LYS A 200 25.35 27.60 -23.93
C LYS A 200 25.78 28.98 -23.41
N LEU A 201 25.22 29.43 -22.28
CA LEU A 201 25.61 30.68 -21.65
C LEU A 201 27.08 30.68 -21.23
N GLN A 202 27.60 29.57 -20.74
CA GLN A 202 29.01 29.43 -20.37
C GLN A 202 29.92 29.55 -21.61
N LYS A 203 29.58 28.88 -22.72
CA LYS A 203 30.30 29.05 -23.99
C LYS A 203 30.27 30.49 -24.50
N LEU A 204 29.11 31.15 -24.42
CA LEU A 204 28.95 32.57 -24.80
C LEU A 204 29.71 33.51 -23.85
N ALA A 205 29.81 33.19 -22.57
CA ALA A 205 30.58 33.97 -21.60
C ALA A 205 32.09 33.79 -21.79
N ASP A 206 32.54 32.60 -22.23
CA ASP A 206 33.95 32.31 -22.47
C ASP A 206 34.48 32.91 -23.79
N THR A 207 33.60 33.23 -24.73
CA THR A 207 33.95 33.83 -26.03
C THR A 207 33.41 35.26 -26.15
N ASP A 208 34.31 36.25 -26.25
CA ASP A 208 33.90 37.64 -26.47
C ASP A 208 33.43 37.80 -27.93
N MET A 209 32.12 37.94 -28.11
CA MET A 209 31.47 37.96 -29.43
C MET A 209 31.91 39.12 -30.33
N LEU A 210 32.54 40.18 -29.79
CA LEU A 210 33.03 41.30 -30.60
C LEU A 210 34.46 41.11 -31.16
N THR A 211 35.25 40.18 -30.61
CA THR A 211 36.66 40.02 -30.99
C THR A 211 37.06 38.58 -31.31
N GLY A 212 36.21 37.58 -31.00
CA GLY A 212 36.51 36.16 -31.19
C GLY A 212 37.60 35.62 -30.25
N ALA A 213 38.15 36.47 -29.37
CA ALA A 213 39.15 36.11 -28.38
C ALA A 213 38.48 35.62 -27.08
N SER A 214 39.18 34.76 -26.33
CA SER A 214 38.69 34.26 -25.04
C SER A 214 38.57 35.40 -24.02
N ASN A 215 37.49 35.38 -23.23
CA ASN A 215 37.11 36.47 -22.36
C ASN A 215 38.17 36.72 -21.25
N ARG A 216 38.57 37.98 -21.04
CA ARG A 216 39.67 38.39 -20.15
C ARG A 216 39.52 37.93 -18.68
N ARG A 217 38.28 37.61 -18.25
CA ARG A 217 37.99 37.05 -16.91
C ARG A 217 38.51 35.62 -16.75
N VAL A 218 38.52 34.81 -17.81
CA VAL A 218 39.09 33.45 -17.80
C VAL A 218 40.61 33.52 -17.63
N PHE A 219 41.26 34.43 -18.35
CA PHE A 219 42.71 34.64 -18.29
C PHE A 219 43.19 35.04 -16.88
N LYS A 220 42.47 35.96 -16.20
CA LYS A 220 42.82 36.36 -14.82
C LYS A 220 42.67 35.25 -13.78
N SER A 221 41.76 34.30 -13.98
CA SER A 221 41.59 33.15 -13.07
C SER A 221 42.69 32.09 -13.22
N MET A 222 43.29 31.95 -14.40
CA MET A 222 44.43 31.05 -14.63
C MET A 222 45.75 31.62 -14.10
N ASP A 223 45.93 32.95 -14.09
CA ASP A 223 47.12 33.61 -13.53
C ASP A 223 47.16 33.62 -11.99
N THR A 224 46.02 33.40 -11.31
CA THR A 224 45.95 33.34 -9.84
C THR A 224 46.11 31.93 -9.27
N ALA A 225 46.23 30.91 -10.12
CA ALA A 225 46.43 29.50 -9.74
C ALA A 225 47.90 29.03 -9.92
N ARG A 226 48.84 29.95 -10.15
CA ARG A 226 50.30 29.73 -10.11
C ARG A 226 50.90 30.44 -8.90
#